data_AF-A0AAE1LKV9-F1
#
_entry.id   AF-A0AAE1LKV9-F1
#
_cell.length_a   1.000
_cell.length_b   1.000
_cell.length_c   1.000
_cell.angle_alpha   90.00
_cell.angle_beta   90.00
_cell.angle_gamma   90.00
#
_symmetry.space_group_name_H-M   'P 1'
#
loop_
_entity.id
_entity.type
_entity.pdbx_description
1 polymer ?
#
loop_
_entity_poly.entity_id
_entity_poly.type
_entity_poly.pdbx_seq_one_letter_code
_entity_poly.pdbx_strand_id
1 'polypeptide(L)'
;MIIHGFIDTPLSSWVKEMKRELLKHSDWNVVVVDWAGGSLPLYTQATANTRLVGLEVAYFVNYLQEHLGLDPAKVHMIGHSLGAHTAGYAGQRINGLGRITGLDPAEPYFQGMPTSVRLDTSDARFVDVIHTDGTSIFLLGYGMSQPCGHVDFYPNNGKEQPGCSGTDAPLPLTLIREGLEEASRVLVACSHVRAIKLFTDSINTPCPYIAHKCDSYEHFLEGKCFNCAGNSSNCALMGMHATETPVGAPGSKYYVATGKDSPFCRRHYRITVHLARPPRAESWVQGFMKATIHSDNGVARNLDLTPSGYVRLEHGEARSFVVTHPLDMGPVRRAELYWEYDMDVLQPRSLCFFWCNDHLYVSHVQVQRLDMELPGDQDAGARGKRNVEPAPQLCTVGSREYADIASRSSATFYDNCGASKGSRHYTETNEDT
;
A
#
# COMPACT_ATOMS: atom_id res chain seq x y z
N MET A 1 21.88 -10.40 -2.31
CA MET A 1 21.90 -11.20 -3.55
C MET A 1 20.59 -10.95 -4.29
N ILE A 2 20.62 -10.73 -5.61
CA ILE A 2 19.44 -10.54 -6.46
C ILE A 2 19.24 -11.80 -7.30
N ILE A 3 18.04 -12.39 -7.27
CA ILE A 3 17.70 -13.63 -7.98
C ILE A 3 16.50 -13.37 -8.89
N HIS A 4 16.71 -13.45 -10.21
CA HIS A 4 15.67 -13.18 -11.21
C HIS A 4 14.71 -14.37 -11.39
N GLY A 5 13.64 -14.17 -12.15
CA GLY A 5 12.57 -15.14 -12.38
C GLY A 5 12.62 -15.88 -13.73
N PHE A 6 11.45 -16.38 -14.13
CA PHE A 6 11.20 -17.07 -15.41
C PHE A 6 11.45 -16.15 -16.62
N ILE A 7 12.13 -16.65 -17.66
CA ILE A 7 12.48 -15.91 -18.90
C ILE A 7 13.34 -14.65 -18.66
N ASP A 8 13.73 -14.39 -17.42
CA ASP A 8 14.48 -13.20 -17.05
C ASP A 8 16.00 -13.44 -17.09
N THR A 9 16.78 -12.36 -17.10
CA THR A 9 18.25 -12.39 -17.23
C THR A 9 18.88 -11.30 -16.36
N PRO A 10 20.19 -11.41 -16.01
CA PRO A 10 20.89 -10.33 -15.30
C PRO A 10 21.01 -9.03 -16.13
N LEU A 11 20.76 -9.08 -17.43
CA LEU A 11 20.84 -7.93 -18.33
C LEU A 11 19.58 -7.05 -18.28
N SER A 12 18.50 -7.54 -17.67
CA SER A 12 17.25 -6.83 -17.52
C SER A 12 17.45 -5.50 -16.80
N SER A 13 16.74 -4.46 -17.25
CA SER A 13 16.88 -3.09 -16.76
C SER A 13 16.68 -2.99 -15.25
N TRP A 14 15.70 -3.73 -14.72
CA TRP A 14 15.37 -3.74 -13.30
C TRP A 14 16.50 -4.27 -12.41
N VAL A 15 17.25 -5.29 -12.87
CA VAL A 15 18.38 -5.86 -12.10
C VAL A 15 19.48 -4.80 -11.98
N LYS A 16 19.78 -4.10 -13.09
CA LYS A 16 20.77 -3.02 -13.12
C LYS A 16 20.34 -1.85 -12.25
N GLU A 17 19.06 -1.51 -12.26
CA GLU A 17 18.48 -0.43 -11.47
C GLU A 17 18.51 -0.74 -9.98
N MET A 18 17.98 -1.89 -9.56
CA MET A 18 18.00 -2.33 -8.17
C MET A 18 19.42 -2.41 -7.64
N LYS A 19 20.36 -3.00 -8.38
CA LYS A 19 21.79 -3.02 -8.01
C LYS A 19 22.31 -1.60 -7.73
N ARG A 20 22.00 -0.64 -8.61
CA ARG A 20 22.45 0.74 -8.47
C ARG A 20 21.87 1.39 -7.22
N GLU A 21 20.59 1.20 -6.95
CA GLU A 21 19.94 1.77 -5.76
C GLU A 21 20.46 1.14 -4.47
N LEU A 22 20.71 -0.18 -4.44
CA LEU A 22 21.34 -0.85 -3.31
C LEU A 22 22.76 -0.32 -3.02
N LEU A 23 23.58 -0.11 -4.06
CA LEU A 23 24.93 0.41 -3.92
C LEU A 23 24.98 1.91 -3.54
N LYS A 24 23.91 2.66 -3.79
CA LYS A 24 23.76 4.03 -3.28
C LYS A 24 23.34 4.04 -1.81
N HIS A 25 22.56 3.04 -1.40
CA HIS A 25 21.98 2.96 -0.07
C HIS A 25 23.02 2.68 1.00
N SER A 26 23.95 1.76 0.73
CA SER A 26 24.98 1.37 1.68
C SER A 26 26.15 0.68 0.98
N ASP A 27 27.27 0.53 1.69
CA ASP A 27 28.45 -0.18 1.21
C ASP A 27 28.24 -1.71 1.26
N TRP A 28 27.57 -2.25 0.25
CA TRP A 28 27.17 -3.65 0.17
C TRP A 28 27.82 -4.40 -0.99
N ASN A 29 28.03 -5.70 -0.77
CA ASN A 29 28.34 -6.64 -1.83
C ASN A 29 27.05 -7.08 -2.53
N VAL A 30 26.81 -6.58 -3.75
CA VAL A 30 25.63 -6.96 -4.55
C VAL A 30 25.99 -8.06 -5.55
N VAL A 31 25.63 -9.30 -5.20
CA VAL A 31 25.76 -10.47 -6.09
C VAL A 31 24.46 -10.68 -6.86
N VAL A 32 24.54 -10.79 -8.18
CA VAL A 32 23.42 -11.15 -9.06
C VAL A 32 23.54 -12.62 -9.44
N VAL A 33 22.51 -13.41 -9.18
CA VAL A 33 22.46 -14.83 -9.53
C VAL A 33 21.86 -14.97 -10.93
N ASP A 34 22.73 -15.24 -11.90
CA ASP A 34 22.33 -15.55 -13.28
C ASP A 34 22.05 -17.04 -13.42
N TRP A 35 20.79 -17.37 -13.70
CA TRP A 35 20.36 -18.72 -14.04
C TRP A 35 19.51 -18.73 -15.30
N ALA A 36 19.72 -17.76 -16.20
CA ALA A 36 18.96 -17.60 -17.44
C ALA A 36 18.90 -18.89 -18.28
N GLY A 37 20.01 -19.65 -18.33
CA GLY A 37 20.06 -20.94 -19.03
C GLY A 37 19.08 -22.00 -18.49
N GLY A 38 18.65 -21.89 -17.23
CA GLY A 38 17.68 -22.78 -16.59
C GLY A 38 16.30 -22.16 -16.35
N SER A 39 16.13 -20.85 -16.61
CA SER A 39 14.88 -20.12 -16.37
C SER A 39 13.97 -20.02 -17.61
N LEU A 40 14.46 -20.45 -18.77
CA LEU A 40 13.72 -20.46 -20.04
C LEU A 40 12.65 -21.57 -20.07
N PRO A 41 11.66 -21.50 -20.99
CA PRO A 41 10.64 -22.53 -21.14
C PRO A 41 11.26 -23.93 -21.34
N LEU A 42 10.62 -24.99 -20.89
CA LEU A 42 9.25 -25.09 -20.37
C LEU A 42 9.13 -24.63 -18.90
N TYR A 43 8.01 -23.98 -18.54
CA TYR A 43 7.79 -23.45 -17.17
C TYR A 43 7.93 -24.54 -16.09
N THR A 44 7.40 -25.73 -16.31
CA THR A 44 7.56 -26.88 -15.39
C THR A 44 9.01 -27.25 -15.15
N GLN A 45 9.85 -27.19 -16.17
CA GLN A 45 11.28 -27.45 -16.06
C GLN A 45 11.98 -26.31 -15.32
N ALA A 46 11.64 -25.05 -15.63
CA ALA A 46 12.18 -23.89 -14.91
C ALA A 46 11.82 -23.93 -13.42
N THR A 47 10.58 -24.30 -13.08
CA THR A 47 10.14 -24.58 -11.70
C THR A 47 10.97 -25.68 -11.04
N ALA A 48 11.29 -26.77 -11.74
CA ALA A 48 12.14 -27.82 -11.18
C ALA A 48 13.59 -27.34 -10.96
N ASN A 49 14.11 -26.54 -11.90
CA ASN A 49 15.46 -26.01 -11.88
C ASN A 49 15.70 -25.06 -10.69
N THR A 50 14.68 -24.36 -10.17
CA THR A 50 14.84 -23.50 -8.98
C THR A 50 15.42 -24.23 -7.78
N ARG A 51 15.16 -25.55 -7.65
CA ARG A 51 15.75 -26.39 -6.60
C ARG A 51 17.26 -26.50 -6.75
N LEU A 52 17.73 -26.83 -7.95
CA LEU A 52 19.16 -26.95 -8.23
C LEU A 52 19.86 -25.60 -8.07
N VAL A 53 19.28 -24.52 -8.61
CA VAL A 53 19.84 -23.17 -8.47
C VAL A 53 19.90 -22.75 -6.99
N GLY A 54 18.87 -23.07 -6.19
CA GLY A 54 18.87 -22.81 -4.75
C GLY A 54 19.99 -23.56 -4.02
N LEU A 55 20.25 -24.82 -4.39
CA LEU A 55 21.37 -25.60 -3.85
C LEU A 55 22.73 -24.97 -4.19
N GLU A 56 22.92 -24.50 -5.42
CA GLU A 56 24.17 -23.83 -5.85
C GLU A 56 24.37 -22.50 -5.11
N VAL A 57 23.31 -21.71 -4.92
CA VAL A 57 23.36 -20.48 -4.12
C VAL A 57 23.72 -20.79 -2.67
N ALA A 58 23.14 -21.83 -2.08
CA ALA A 58 23.50 -22.26 -0.73
C ALA A 58 24.93 -22.76 -0.62
N TYR A 59 25.40 -23.54 -1.60
CA TYR A 59 26.78 -24.00 -1.66
C TYR A 59 27.75 -22.82 -1.69
N PHE A 60 27.48 -21.80 -2.52
CA PHE A 60 28.27 -20.58 -2.59
C PHE A 60 28.30 -19.84 -1.24
N VAL A 61 27.16 -19.60 -0.60
CA VAL A 61 27.10 -18.88 0.69
C VAL A 61 27.82 -19.66 1.79
N ASN A 62 27.61 -20.98 1.87
CA ASN A 62 28.29 -21.83 2.85
C ASN A 62 29.81 -21.86 2.63
N TYR A 63 30.27 -21.89 1.37
CA TYR A 63 31.70 -21.76 1.05
C TYR A 63 32.28 -20.44 1.56
N LEU A 64 31.59 -19.31 1.37
CA LEU A 64 32.02 -18.01 1.90
C LEU A 64 32.02 -18.00 3.44
N GLN A 65 31.06 -18.65 4.08
CA GLN A 65 31.01 -18.79 5.53
C GLN A 65 32.21 -19.58 6.04
N GLU A 66 32.46 -20.76 5.48
CA GLU A 66 33.50 -21.69 5.92
C GLU A 66 34.92 -21.18 5.67
N HIS A 67 35.14 -20.50 4.55
CA HIS A 67 36.50 -20.14 4.11
C HIS A 67 36.83 -18.64 4.22
N LEU A 68 35.83 -17.76 4.19
CA LEU A 68 36.04 -16.30 4.23
C LEU A 68 35.41 -15.64 5.45
N GLY A 69 34.81 -16.41 6.36
CA GLY A 69 34.22 -15.89 7.60
C GLY A 69 32.97 -15.04 7.39
N LEU A 70 32.24 -15.25 6.28
CA LEU A 70 30.93 -14.61 6.08
C LEU A 70 29.96 -15.03 7.17
N ASP A 71 29.34 -14.05 7.84
CA ASP A 71 28.21 -14.29 8.74
C ASP A 71 26.91 -14.39 7.92
N PRO A 72 26.22 -15.55 7.89
CA PRO A 72 24.97 -15.71 7.14
C PRO A 72 23.87 -14.75 7.58
N ALA A 73 23.90 -14.25 8.82
CA ALA A 73 22.95 -13.27 9.31
C ALA A 73 23.05 -11.92 8.59
N LYS A 74 24.16 -11.65 7.90
CA LYS A 74 24.38 -10.45 7.07
C LYS A 74 23.97 -10.65 5.60
N VAL A 75 23.52 -11.85 5.22
CA VAL A 75 23.10 -12.14 3.86
C VAL A 75 21.61 -11.83 3.71
N HIS A 76 21.30 -10.97 2.75
CA HIS A 76 19.94 -10.68 2.29
C HIS A 76 19.75 -11.18 0.86
N MET A 77 18.80 -12.09 0.63
CA MET A 77 18.41 -12.55 -0.70
C MET A 77 17.12 -11.87 -1.14
N ILE A 78 17.10 -11.32 -2.34
CA ILE A 78 15.93 -10.67 -2.96
C ILE A 78 15.59 -11.48 -4.20
N GLY A 79 14.47 -12.20 -4.17
CA GLY A 79 14.05 -13.08 -5.26
C GLY A 79 12.74 -12.63 -5.87
N HIS A 80 12.66 -12.53 -7.19
CA HIS A 80 11.41 -12.21 -7.92
C HIS A 80 10.82 -13.45 -8.61
N SER A 81 9.50 -13.61 -8.57
CA SER A 81 8.81 -14.72 -9.25
C SER A 81 9.38 -16.08 -8.83
N LEU A 82 9.83 -16.92 -9.78
CA LEU A 82 10.55 -18.18 -9.49
C LEU A 82 11.80 -17.98 -8.61
N GLY A 83 12.47 -16.83 -8.72
CA GLY A 83 13.64 -16.48 -7.93
C GLY A 83 13.34 -16.36 -6.43
N ALA A 84 12.11 -16.05 -6.04
CA ALA A 84 11.70 -16.04 -4.63
C ALA A 84 11.74 -17.46 -4.02
N HIS A 85 11.31 -18.46 -4.78
CA HIS A 85 11.39 -19.86 -4.37
C HIS A 85 12.81 -20.40 -4.42
N THR A 86 13.61 -19.98 -5.41
CA THR A 86 15.06 -20.25 -5.43
C THR A 86 15.75 -19.74 -4.16
N ALA A 87 15.40 -18.54 -3.68
CA ALA A 87 15.90 -18.01 -2.41
C ALA A 87 15.46 -18.87 -1.22
N GLY A 88 14.21 -19.32 -1.19
CA GLY A 88 13.71 -20.24 -0.15
C GLY A 88 14.49 -21.57 -0.13
N TYR A 89 14.68 -22.20 -1.29
CA TYR A 89 15.49 -23.42 -1.40
C TYR A 89 16.94 -23.24 -0.94
N ALA A 90 17.53 -22.07 -1.18
CA ALA A 90 18.84 -21.74 -0.66
C ALA A 90 18.82 -21.59 0.87
N GLY A 91 17.84 -20.86 1.41
CA GLY A 91 17.64 -20.64 2.84
C GLY A 91 17.51 -21.93 3.66
N GLN A 92 16.82 -22.94 3.14
CA GLN A 92 16.70 -24.28 3.75
C GLN A 92 18.06 -25.00 3.97
N ARG A 93 19.13 -24.51 3.35
CA ARG A 93 20.48 -25.08 3.38
C ARG A 93 21.53 -24.14 3.98
N ILE A 94 21.13 -22.93 4.38
CA ILE A 94 22.02 -21.93 5.00
C ILE A 94 21.54 -21.70 6.43
N ASN A 95 22.30 -22.21 7.40
CA ASN A 95 21.94 -22.03 8.80
C ASN A 95 22.12 -20.56 9.22
N GLY A 96 21.06 -19.94 9.75
CA GLY A 96 21.09 -18.56 10.25
C GLY A 96 21.09 -17.48 9.17
N LEU A 97 20.59 -17.80 7.96
CA LEU A 97 20.40 -16.80 6.88
C LEU A 97 19.64 -15.57 7.41
N GLY A 98 20.16 -14.37 7.14
CA GLY A 98 19.63 -13.12 7.67
C GLY A 98 18.23 -12.79 7.16
N ARG A 99 18.09 -12.54 5.85
CA ARG A 99 16.81 -12.09 5.29
C ARG A 99 16.54 -12.66 3.90
N ILE A 100 15.28 -13.01 3.64
CA ILE A 100 14.76 -13.22 2.29
C ILE A 100 13.64 -12.22 2.02
N THR A 101 13.72 -11.49 0.92
CA THR A 101 12.57 -10.74 0.39
C THR A 101 12.02 -11.44 -0.84
N GLY A 102 10.76 -11.87 -0.78
CA GLY A 102 10.01 -12.43 -1.90
C GLY A 102 9.26 -11.34 -2.65
N LEU A 103 9.63 -11.09 -3.90
CA LEU A 103 8.97 -10.14 -4.78
C LEU A 103 8.00 -10.90 -5.69
N ASP A 104 6.74 -10.90 -5.30
CA ASP A 104 5.63 -11.60 -5.96
C ASP A 104 5.98 -13.07 -6.29
N PRO A 105 6.18 -13.94 -5.29
CA PRO A 105 6.54 -15.35 -5.52
C PRO A 105 5.52 -16.03 -6.44
N ALA A 106 5.97 -16.87 -7.37
CA ALA A 106 5.11 -17.42 -8.41
C ALA A 106 4.06 -18.42 -7.88
N GLU A 107 2.80 -18.33 -8.30
CA GLU A 107 1.72 -19.24 -7.90
C GLU A 107 1.89 -20.66 -8.45
N PRO A 108 2.06 -20.87 -9.78
CA PRO A 108 1.86 -22.18 -10.37
C PRO A 108 2.93 -23.18 -9.88
N TYR A 109 2.46 -24.32 -9.37
CA TYR A 109 3.23 -25.39 -8.71
C TYR A 109 3.81 -25.06 -7.33
N PHE A 110 3.49 -23.92 -6.72
CA PHE A 110 3.96 -23.54 -5.38
C PHE A 110 2.83 -23.28 -4.39
N GLN A 111 1.77 -22.57 -4.80
CA GLN A 111 0.65 -22.28 -3.91
C GLN A 111 -0.01 -23.57 -3.42
N GLY A 112 -0.26 -23.66 -2.10
CA GLY A 112 -0.81 -24.85 -1.46
C GLY A 112 0.17 -26.02 -1.29
N MET A 113 1.42 -25.90 -1.77
CA MET A 113 2.44 -26.93 -1.56
C MET A 113 3.04 -26.87 -0.14
N PRO A 114 3.62 -28.00 0.35
CA PRO A 114 4.37 -28.02 1.60
C PRO A 114 5.47 -26.96 1.64
N THR A 115 5.81 -26.49 2.84
CA THR A 115 6.83 -25.45 3.06
C THR A 115 8.19 -25.83 2.46
N SER A 116 8.53 -27.12 2.40
CA SER A 116 9.75 -27.62 1.76
C SER A 116 9.83 -27.42 0.23
N VAL A 117 8.73 -27.01 -0.42
CA VAL A 117 8.63 -26.87 -1.88
C VAL A 117 8.50 -25.41 -2.32
N ARG A 118 8.39 -24.47 -1.39
CA ARG A 118 8.17 -23.05 -1.68
C ARG A 118 8.95 -22.17 -0.70
N LEU A 119 8.85 -20.86 -0.91
CA LEU A 119 9.32 -19.89 0.08
C LEU A 119 8.46 -20.02 1.34
N ASP A 120 9.08 -19.97 2.51
CA ASP A 120 8.44 -20.04 3.81
C ASP A 120 9.21 -19.26 4.87
N THR A 121 8.54 -18.90 5.97
CA THR A 121 9.15 -18.26 7.14
C THR A 121 10.37 -18.98 7.70
N SER A 122 10.45 -20.31 7.58
CA SER A 122 11.58 -21.09 8.10
C SER A 122 12.87 -20.96 7.29
N ASP A 123 12.83 -20.35 6.10
CA ASP A 123 13.97 -20.29 5.18
C ASP A 123 15.00 -19.20 5.57
N ALA A 124 14.66 -18.25 6.43
CA ALA A 124 15.57 -17.24 6.96
C ALA A 124 15.09 -16.70 8.31
N ARG A 125 15.95 -15.98 9.03
CA ARG A 125 15.58 -15.29 10.27
C ARG A 125 14.45 -14.28 10.05
N PHE A 126 14.45 -13.63 8.88
CA PHE A 126 13.39 -12.74 8.45
C PHE A 126 12.99 -13.02 7.00
N VAL A 127 11.69 -13.09 6.75
CA VAL A 127 11.14 -13.29 5.41
C VAL A 127 10.03 -12.27 5.23
N ASP A 128 10.19 -11.38 4.27
CA ASP A 128 9.19 -10.38 3.93
C ASP A 128 8.76 -10.51 2.47
N VAL A 129 7.47 -10.44 2.20
CA VAL A 129 6.92 -10.79 0.88
C VAL A 129 6.03 -9.66 0.37
N ILE A 130 6.19 -9.28 -0.89
CA ILE A 130 5.35 -8.28 -1.56
C ILE A 130 4.53 -8.99 -2.63
N HIS A 131 3.22 -9.09 -2.42
CA HIS A 131 2.26 -9.68 -3.36
C HIS A 131 1.63 -8.60 -4.23
N THR A 132 1.76 -8.71 -5.54
CA THR A 132 1.24 -7.70 -6.48
C THR A 132 0.32 -8.27 -7.55
N ASP A 133 0.38 -9.58 -7.81
CA ASP A 133 -0.37 -10.25 -8.87
C ASP A 133 -1.07 -11.54 -8.42
N GLY A 134 -1.62 -11.52 -7.21
CA GLY A 134 -2.32 -12.65 -6.58
C GLY A 134 -3.75 -12.89 -7.08
N THR A 135 -4.08 -12.48 -8.31
CA THR A 135 -5.31 -12.96 -8.97
C THR A 135 -5.14 -14.42 -9.34
N SER A 136 -6.23 -15.15 -9.61
CA SER A 136 -6.10 -16.55 -10.02
C SER A 136 -5.31 -16.64 -11.33
N ILE A 137 -4.47 -17.66 -11.49
CA ILE A 137 -3.85 -17.99 -12.79
C ILE A 137 -4.83 -18.07 -13.97
N PHE A 138 -6.11 -18.44 -13.73
CA PHE A 138 -7.15 -18.42 -14.77
C PHE A 138 -7.51 -17.00 -15.26
N LEU A 139 -7.21 -15.99 -14.45
CA LEU A 139 -7.30 -14.56 -14.74
C LEU A 139 -5.93 -13.95 -15.04
N LEU A 140 -4.93 -14.78 -15.37
CA LEU A 140 -3.54 -14.39 -15.68
C LEU A 140 -2.76 -13.78 -14.50
N GLY A 141 -3.16 -14.06 -13.25
CA GLY A 141 -2.34 -13.76 -12.08
C GLY A 141 -1.18 -14.74 -11.95
N TYR A 142 0.04 -14.24 -11.87
CA TYR A 142 1.24 -15.07 -11.78
C TYR A 142 1.74 -15.26 -10.34
N GLY A 143 1.35 -14.39 -9.42
CA GLY A 143 1.84 -14.38 -8.03
C GLY A 143 0.98 -15.20 -7.07
N MET A 144 1.59 -15.76 -6.02
CA MET A 144 0.86 -16.39 -4.92
C MET A 144 -0.01 -15.36 -4.20
N SER A 145 -1.22 -15.76 -3.79
CA SER A 145 -2.06 -14.99 -2.86
C SER A 145 -1.94 -15.49 -1.40
N GLN A 146 -1.36 -16.68 -1.24
CA GLN A 146 -1.06 -17.29 0.05
C GLN A 146 0.10 -16.56 0.73
N PRO A 147 -0.06 -16.13 2.01
CA PRO A 147 1.06 -15.64 2.81
C PRO A 147 2.18 -16.69 2.93
N CYS A 148 3.42 -16.26 2.77
CA CYS A 148 4.61 -17.11 2.90
C CYS A 148 5.79 -16.43 3.61
N GLY A 149 5.59 -15.22 4.14
CA GLY A 149 6.57 -14.49 4.94
C GLY A 149 6.21 -14.40 6.43
N HIS A 150 7.16 -13.85 7.19
CA HIS A 150 6.88 -13.31 8.51
C HIS A 150 5.97 -12.08 8.37
N VAL A 151 6.20 -11.27 7.33
CA VAL A 151 5.36 -10.15 6.93
C VAL A 151 4.98 -10.29 5.46
N ASP A 152 3.69 -10.27 5.16
CA ASP A 152 3.18 -10.33 3.79
C ASP A 152 2.43 -9.04 3.46
N PHE A 153 2.96 -8.30 2.49
CA PHE A 153 2.44 -7.03 2.01
C PHE A 153 1.59 -7.23 0.75
N TYR A 154 0.42 -6.60 0.73
CA TYR A 154 -0.56 -6.66 -0.36
C TYR A 154 -0.85 -5.23 -0.85
N PRO A 155 0.10 -4.56 -1.52
CA PRO A 155 -0.13 -3.27 -2.15
C PRO A 155 -1.33 -3.33 -3.09
N ASN A 156 -2.29 -2.41 -2.92
CA ASN A 156 -3.51 -2.32 -3.73
C ASN A 156 -4.27 -3.66 -3.81
N ASN A 157 -4.51 -4.29 -2.65
CA ASN A 157 -5.11 -5.63 -2.52
C ASN A 157 -4.23 -6.80 -3.02
N GLY A 158 -3.02 -6.52 -3.50
CA GLY A 158 -2.06 -7.51 -3.99
C GLY A 158 -2.52 -8.30 -5.21
N LYS A 159 -3.43 -7.73 -6.02
CA LYS A 159 -4.06 -8.38 -7.17
C LYS A 159 -3.79 -7.65 -8.48
N GLU A 160 -4.34 -6.45 -8.63
CA GLU A 160 -4.16 -5.62 -9.82
C GLU A 160 -3.59 -4.28 -9.39
N GLN A 161 -2.50 -3.87 -10.03
CA GLN A 161 -1.77 -2.68 -9.62
C GLN A 161 -2.22 -1.45 -10.42
N PRO A 162 -2.30 -0.26 -9.81
CA PRO A 162 -2.68 0.95 -10.53
C PRO A 162 -1.81 1.18 -11.78
N GLY A 163 -2.46 1.43 -12.92
CA GLY A 163 -1.81 1.58 -14.22
C GLY A 163 -1.48 0.26 -14.95
N CYS A 164 -2.00 -0.88 -14.50
CA CYS A 164 -1.79 -2.18 -15.16
C CYS A 164 -3.06 -2.79 -15.80
N SER A 165 -4.20 -2.10 -15.81
CA SER A 165 -5.44 -2.59 -16.42
C SER A 165 -5.34 -2.61 -17.95
N GLY A 166 -6.07 -3.53 -18.61
CA GLY A 166 -5.94 -3.87 -20.03
C GLY A 166 -6.19 -2.76 -21.06
N THR A 167 -6.56 -1.55 -20.63
CA THR A 167 -6.67 -0.35 -21.48
C THR A 167 -5.41 0.52 -21.47
N ASP A 168 -4.61 0.46 -20.39
CA ASP A 168 -3.34 1.18 -20.22
C ASP A 168 -2.12 0.27 -20.41
N ALA A 169 -2.31 -1.04 -20.28
CA ALA A 169 -1.39 -2.02 -20.84
C ALA A 169 -1.66 -2.06 -22.35
N PRO A 170 -0.81 -1.49 -23.22
CA PRO A 170 -0.93 -1.82 -24.62
C PRO A 170 -0.72 -3.34 -24.66
N LEU A 171 -1.76 -4.11 -25.02
CA LEU A 171 -1.52 -5.27 -25.88
C LEU A 171 -0.56 -4.74 -26.93
N PRO A 172 0.70 -5.19 -27.03
CA PRO A 172 1.68 -4.39 -27.72
C PRO A 172 1.57 -4.65 -29.23
N LEU A 173 0.51 -4.11 -29.83
CA LEU A 173 0.48 -3.67 -31.21
C LEU A 173 1.28 -2.35 -31.39
N THR A 174 1.79 -1.75 -30.31
CA THR A 174 2.66 -0.57 -30.34
C THR A 174 4.17 -0.90 -30.39
N LEU A 175 4.57 -2.18 -30.38
CA LEU A 175 5.97 -2.64 -30.42
C LEU A 175 6.62 -2.63 -31.82
N ILE A 176 6.18 -1.77 -32.74
CA ILE A 176 6.85 -1.63 -34.06
C ILE A 176 7.99 -0.59 -34.03
N ARG A 177 8.16 0.17 -32.94
CA ARG A 177 9.14 1.28 -32.93
C ARG A 177 10.46 1.05 -32.20
N GLU A 178 10.57 0.10 -31.28
CA GLU A 178 11.81 -0.12 -30.54
C GLU A 178 12.14 -1.62 -30.40
N GLY A 179 13.07 -2.09 -31.24
CA GLY A 179 13.94 -3.24 -30.96
C GLY A 179 13.31 -4.63 -30.77
N LEU A 180 13.51 -5.52 -31.74
CA LEU A 180 13.02 -6.91 -31.77
C LEU A 180 13.63 -7.84 -30.69
N GLU A 181 14.58 -7.39 -29.87
CA GLU A 181 15.20 -8.22 -28.82
C GLU A 181 14.41 -8.26 -27.50
N GLU A 182 13.50 -7.30 -27.25
CA GLU A 182 12.73 -7.26 -26.01
C GLU A 182 11.34 -7.94 -26.13
N ALA A 183 10.96 -8.35 -27.33
CA ALA A 183 9.63 -8.89 -27.63
C ALA A 183 9.37 -10.31 -27.08
N SER A 184 10.41 -11.10 -26.79
CA SER A 184 10.28 -12.44 -26.17
C SER A 184 10.21 -12.40 -24.63
N ARG A 185 10.49 -11.25 -24.02
CA ARG A 185 10.45 -10.99 -22.56
C ARG A 185 9.08 -10.46 -22.07
N VAL A 186 8.13 -10.30 -23.00
CA VAL A 186 6.82 -9.62 -22.86
C VAL A 186 5.74 -10.48 -22.16
N LEU A 187 6.06 -11.67 -21.66
CA LEU A 187 5.06 -12.54 -21.02
C LEU A 187 4.80 -12.24 -19.53
N VAL A 188 5.61 -11.39 -18.89
CA VAL A 188 5.49 -11.07 -17.45
C VAL A 188 4.50 -9.91 -17.27
N ALA A 189 3.37 -10.17 -16.58
CA ALA A 189 2.33 -9.15 -16.40
C ALA A 189 2.82 -7.89 -15.69
N CYS A 190 2.24 -6.74 -16.04
CA CYS A 190 2.54 -5.43 -15.43
C CYS A 190 2.41 -5.46 -13.90
N SER A 191 1.37 -6.11 -13.37
CA SER A 191 1.18 -6.30 -11.92
C SER A 191 2.30 -7.15 -11.33
N HIS A 192 2.73 -8.22 -12.00
CA HIS A 192 3.80 -9.12 -11.52
C HIS A 192 5.16 -8.42 -11.40
N VAL A 193 5.48 -7.51 -12.31
CA VAL A 193 6.72 -6.69 -12.25
C VAL A 193 6.62 -5.57 -11.21
N ARG A 194 5.41 -5.22 -10.73
CA ARG A 194 5.22 -4.11 -9.80
C ARG A 194 5.95 -4.34 -8.48
N ALA A 195 6.05 -5.57 -7.98
CA ALA A 195 6.79 -5.86 -6.75
C ALA A 195 8.26 -5.42 -6.83
N ILE A 196 8.92 -5.63 -7.98
CA ILE A 196 10.29 -5.15 -8.22
C ILE A 196 10.37 -3.63 -8.14
N LYS A 197 9.44 -2.94 -8.80
CA LYS A 197 9.39 -1.47 -8.85
C LYS A 197 9.14 -0.88 -7.47
N LEU A 198 8.20 -1.44 -6.70
CA LEU A 198 7.89 -1.00 -5.34
C LEU A 198 9.08 -1.22 -4.39
N PHE A 199 9.73 -2.40 -4.46
CA PHE A 199 10.91 -2.65 -3.65
C PHE A 199 12.05 -1.70 -4.02
N THR A 200 12.33 -1.51 -5.30
CA THR A 200 13.40 -0.62 -5.77
C THR A 200 13.17 0.83 -5.35
N ASP A 201 11.93 1.33 -5.50
CA ASP A 201 11.53 2.67 -5.05
C ASP A 201 11.67 2.82 -3.53
N SER A 202 11.43 1.75 -2.75
CA SER A 202 11.54 1.77 -1.29
C SER A 202 12.97 1.91 -0.74
N ILE A 203 14.02 1.69 -1.55
CA ILE A 203 15.41 1.63 -1.07
C ILE A 203 15.91 2.99 -0.58
N ASN A 204 15.70 4.04 -1.36
CA ASN A 204 16.27 5.38 -1.11
C ASN A 204 15.19 6.47 -0.98
N THR A 205 13.91 6.09 -0.92
CA THR A 205 12.81 7.04 -0.83
C THR A 205 12.67 7.60 0.60
N PRO A 206 12.41 8.91 0.75
CA PRO A 206 12.06 9.48 2.06
C PRO A 206 10.60 9.16 2.47
N CYS A 207 9.82 8.55 1.57
CA CYS A 207 8.43 8.21 1.83
C CYS A 207 8.33 6.80 2.44
N PRO A 208 7.84 6.66 3.68
CA PRO A 208 7.71 5.36 4.31
C PRO A 208 6.51 4.61 3.71
N TYR A 209 6.75 3.43 3.13
CA TYR A 209 5.69 2.53 2.68
C TYR A 209 5.01 1.86 3.87
N ILE A 210 4.19 2.61 4.60
CA ILE A 210 3.52 2.12 5.80
C ILE A 210 2.35 1.23 5.40
N ALA A 211 2.47 -0.05 5.69
CA ALA A 211 1.42 -1.02 5.48
C ALA A 211 0.73 -1.37 6.79
N HIS A 212 -0.58 -1.60 6.72
CA HIS A 212 -1.46 -1.81 7.87
C HIS A 212 -1.93 -3.26 7.93
N LYS A 213 -1.66 -3.92 9.06
CA LYS A 213 -2.22 -5.22 9.36
C LYS A 213 -3.74 -5.13 9.38
N CYS A 214 -4.41 -5.92 8.56
CA CYS A 214 -5.87 -5.92 8.49
C CYS A 214 -6.40 -7.27 8.04
N ASP A 215 -7.67 -7.57 8.32
CA ASP A 215 -8.29 -8.83 7.91
C ASP A 215 -8.61 -8.85 6.40
N SER A 216 -8.99 -7.70 5.84
CA SER A 216 -9.27 -7.53 4.42
C SER A 216 -8.86 -6.15 3.91
N TYR A 217 -8.72 -6.03 2.58
CA TYR A 217 -8.41 -4.75 1.95
C TYR A 217 -9.56 -3.75 2.10
N GLU A 218 -10.81 -4.21 2.12
CA GLU A 218 -11.99 -3.38 2.34
C GLU A 218 -11.97 -2.77 3.75
N HIS A 219 -11.66 -3.57 4.78
CA HIS A 219 -11.49 -3.04 6.14
C HIS A 219 -10.34 -2.02 6.24
N PHE A 220 -9.29 -2.19 5.44
CA PHE A 220 -8.22 -1.21 5.31
C PHE A 220 -8.73 0.10 4.68
N LEU A 221 -9.45 0.03 3.55
CA LEU A 221 -10.05 1.20 2.91
C LEU A 221 -11.08 1.93 3.79
N GLU A 222 -11.79 1.20 4.66
CA GLU A 222 -12.70 1.74 5.66
C GLU A 222 -11.98 2.35 6.88
N GLY A 223 -10.64 2.29 6.95
CA GLY A 223 -9.86 2.87 8.05
C GLY A 223 -10.02 2.16 9.39
N LYS A 224 -10.54 0.92 9.40
CA LYS A 224 -10.68 0.08 10.61
C LYS A 224 -9.33 -0.32 11.20
N CYS A 225 -8.29 -0.36 10.38
CA CYS A 225 -6.94 -0.82 10.72
C CYS A 225 -5.89 0.32 10.76
N PHE A 226 -6.33 1.57 10.92
CA PHE A 226 -5.47 2.76 10.76
C PHE A 226 -4.68 3.17 12.02
N ASN A 227 -4.35 2.23 12.90
CA ASN A 227 -3.69 2.53 14.18
C ASN A 227 -2.30 1.88 14.26
N CYS A 228 -1.27 2.72 14.14
CA CYS A 228 0.14 2.32 14.29
C CYS A 228 0.75 2.76 15.63
N ALA A 229 -0.07 3.01 16.65
CA ALA A 229 0.40 3.48 17.96
C ALA A 229 1.21 2.40 18.70
N GLY A 230 2.28 2.82 19.37
CA GLY A 230 3.15 1.97 20.20
C GLY A 230 4.02 1.01 19.39
N ASN A 231 4.71 0.09 20.08
CA ASN A 231 5.43 -1.04 19.47
C ASN A 231 4.44 -2.13 19.00
N SER A 232 3.31 -1.75 18.40
CA SER A 232 2.30 -2.69 17.94
C SER A 232 2.70 -3.28 16.59
N SER A 233 2.43 -4.57 16.38
CA SER A 233 2.58 -5.24 15.09
C SER A 233 1.50 -4.86 14.08
N ASN A 234 0.74 -3.78 14.33
CA ASN A 234 -0.35 -3.34 13.48
C ASN A 234 0.14 -2.69 12.19
N CYS A 235 1.39 -2.23 12.15
CA CYS A 235 1.95 -1.58 10.96
C CYS A 235 3.38 -2.02 10.72
N ALA A 236 3.77 -2.10 9.46
CA ALA A 236 5.10 -2.47 9.03
C ALA A 236 5.52 -1.64 7.83
N LEU A 237 6.81 -1.37 7.69
CA LEU A 237 7.37 -0.72 6.50
C LEU A 237 7.56 -1.77 5.41
N MET A 238 6.93 -1.59 4.25
CA MET A 238 7.14 -2.46 3.10
C MET A 238 8.44 -2.11 2.37
N GLY A 239 9.15 -3.14 1.90
CA GLY A 239 10.36 -2.98 1.09
C GLY A 239 11.66 -3.01 1.89
N MET A 240 12.67 -2.24 1.47
CA MET A 240 14.03 -2.32 2.02
C MET A 240 14.08 -2.13 3.54
N HIS A 241 13.23 -1.25 4.06
CA HIS A 241 13.16 -0.90 5.49
C HIS A 241 12.26 -1.81 6.35
N ALA A 242 11.78 -2.95 5.82
CA ALA A 242 11.04 -3.92 6.62
C ALA A 242 11.93 -4.52 7.73
N THR A 243 11.37 -4.67 8.94
CA THR A 243 12.09 -5.14 10.14
C THR A 243 11.46 -6.38 10.75
N GLU A 244 12.28 -7.19 11.43
CA GLU A 244 11.85 -8.40 12.18
C GLU A 244 10.87 -8.11 13.32
N THR A 245 10.85 -6.87 13.84
CA THR A 245 9.98 -6.49 14.95
C THR A 245 9.47 -5.05 14.78
N PRO A 246 8.22 -4.76 15.19
CA PRO A 246 7.19 -5.69 15.62
C PRO A 246 6.46 -6.33 14.42
N VAL A 247 6.56 -7.65 14.28
CA VAL A 247 5.87 -8.41 13.22
C VAL A 247 4.66 -9.13 13.81
N GLY A 248 3.58 -9.21 13.04
CA GLY A 248 2.37 -9.93 13.43
C GLY A 248 2.60 -11.44 13.55
N ALA A 249 1.59 -12.19 13.98
CA ALA A 249 1.63 -13.64 13.87
C ALA A 249 1.90 -14.07 12.40
N PRO A 250 2.64 -15.15 12.14
CA PRO A 250 2.87 -15.65 10.79
C PRO A 250 1.57 -15.75 9.98
N GLY A 251 1.61 -15.31 8.72
CA GLY A 251 0.42 -15.21 7.86
C GLY A 251 -0.44 -13.96 8.06
N SER A 252 0.00 -13.00 8.89
CA SER A 252 -0.63 -11.68 8.98
C SER A 252 -0.50 -10.92 7.65
N LYS A 253 -1.61 -10.39 7.14
CA LYS A 253 -1.65 -9.59 5.90
C LYS A 253 -1.57 -8.11 6.21
N TYR A 254 -0.68 -7.41 5.50
CA TYR A 254 -0.49 -5.98 5.60
C TYR A 254 -0.88 -5.32 4.29
N TYR A 255 -1.78 -4.34 4.33
CA TYR A 255 -2.27 -3.63 3.16
C TYR A 255 -1.71 -2.22 3.09
N VAL A 256 -1.36 -1.80 1.88
CA VAL A 256 -0.91 -0.44 1.57
C VAL A 256 -1.50 -0.04 0.23
N ALA A 257 -1.81 1.23 0.04
CA ALA A 257 -2.20 1.77 -1.27
C ALA A 257 -1.03 2.56 -1.87
N THR A 258 -0.74 2.33 -3.16
CA THR A 258 0.38 2.95 -3.89
C THR A 258 -0.11 3.65 -5.16
N GLY A 259 0.74 4.49 -5.75
CA GLY A 259 0.46 5.19 -6.99
C GLY A 259 0.66 4.34 -8.24
N LYS A 260 0.05 4.79 -9.36
CA LYS A 260 0.29 4.21 -10.69
C LYS A 260 1.70 4.49 -11.24
N ASP A 261 2.24 5.68 -10.96
CA ASP A 261 3.52 6.19 -11.47
C ASP A 261 4.55 6.38 -10.34
N SER A 262 5.83 6.37 -10.69
CA SER A 262 6.93 6.64 -9.75
C SER A 262 7.01 8.13 -9.40
N PRO A 263 7.32 8.52 -8.15
CA PRO A 263 7.46 7.64 -6.98
C PRO A 263 6.11 7.02 -6.58
N PHE A 264 6.10 5.71 -6.36
CA PHE A 264 4.85 4.98 -6.12
C PHE A 264 4.36 5.12 -4.69
N CYS A 265 5.24 5.46 -3.76
CA CYS A 265 4.89 5.67 -2.37
C CYS A 265 3.85 6.78 -2.24
N ARG A 266 2.86 6.55 -1.36
CA ARG A 266 1.85 7.53 -1.02
C ARG A 266 1.75 7.64 0.49
N ARG A 267 1.40 8.84 0.96
CA ARG A 267 0.99 9.12 2.34
C ARG A 267 -0.49 8.80 2.49
N HIS A 268 -0.84 8.05 3.52
CA HIS A 268 -2.21 7.67 3.83
C HIS A 268 -2.85 8.66 4.81
N TYR A 269 -4.12 8.98 4.57
CA TYR A 269 -4.95 9.79 5.44
C TYR A 269 -6.26 9.07 5.68
N ARG A 270 -6.72 9.05 6.93
CA ARG A 270 -8.05 8.57 7.28
C ARG A 270 -8.98 9.76 7.46
N ILE A 271 -9.97 9.88 6.58
CA ILE A 271 -11.04 10.87 6.66
C ILE A 271 -12.25 10.19 7.31
N THR A 272 -12.67 10.68 8.48
CA THR A 272 -13.88 10.23 9.17
C THR A 272 -14.95 11.30 9.06
N VAL A 273 -16.07 10.95 8.44
CA VAL A 273 -17.24 11.81 8.24
C VAL A 273 -18.29 11.41 9.27
N HIS A 274 -18.66 12.34 10.16
CA HIS A 274 -19.67 12.12 11.20
C HIS A 274 -21.01 12.68 10.74
N LEU A 275 -22.00 11.81 10.53
CA LEU A 275 -23.28 12.18 9.94
C LEU A 275 -24.26 12.65 11.01
N ALA A 276 -24.92 13.78 10.74
CA ALA A 276 -25.98 14.28 11.61
C ALA A 276 -27.32 13.61 11.27
N ARG A 277 -28.24 13.56 12.23
CA ARG A 277 -29.59 12.99 12.06
C ARG A 277 -30.69 14.02 12.37
N PRO A 278 -30.86 15.07 11.57
CA PRO A 278 -31.96 16.00 11.77
C PRO A 278 -33.32 15.31 11.57
N PRO A 279 -34.43 15.83 12.14
CA PRO A 279 -35.74 15.17 12.05
C PRO A 279 -36.29 14.93 10.63
N ARG A 280 -35.76 15.65 9.63
CA ARG A 280 -36.13 15.51 8.21
C ARG A 280 -35.19 14.59 7.43
N ALA A 281 -34.10 14.12 8.04
CA ALA A 281 -33.18 13.20 7.38
C ALA A 281 -33.84 11.84 7.20
N GLU A 282 -33.57 11.22 6.06
CA GLU A 282 -33.77 9.79 5.90
C GLU A 282 -32.91 9.02 6.91
N SER A 283 -33.26 7.75 7.13
CA SER A 283 -32.44 6.88 7.98
C SER A 283 -31.07 6.57 7.37
N TRP A 284 -31.00 6.50 6.05
CA TRP A 284 -29.78 6.24 5.29
C TRP A 284 -29.88 6.81 3.88
N VAL A 285 -28.73 7.07 3.27
CA VAL A 285 -28.58 7.47 1.88
C VAL A 285 -27.44 6.69 1.23
N GLN A 286 -27.38 6.69 -0.09
CA GLN A 286 -26.26 6.11 -0.82
C GLN A 286 -25.82 7.00 -1.98
N GLY A 287 -24.52 6.97 -2.29
CA GLY A 287 -23.97 7.86 -3.29
C GLY A 287 -22.46 7.85 -3.35
N PHE A 288 -21.92 8.79 -4.12
CA PHE A 288 -20.50 8.98 -4.35
C PHE A 288 -19.99 10.18 -3.55
N MET A 289 -18.77 10.07 -3.05
CA MET A 289 -18.15 11.12 -2.26
C MET A 289 -16.75 11.45 -2.77
N LYS A 290 -16.45 12.75 -2.83
CA LYS A 290 -15.08 13.23 -3.05
C LYS A 290 -14.71 14.23 -1.96
N ALA A 291 -13.42 14.31 -1.66
CA ALA A 291 -12.88 15.27 -0.73
C ALA A 291 -11.80 16.14 -1.38
N THR A 292 -11.73 17.39 -0.93
CA THR A 292 -10.58 18.27 -1.14
C THR A 292 -10.02 18.65 0.21
N ILE A 293 -8.73 18.37 0.45
CA ILE A 293 -8.03 18.69 1.69
C ILE A 293 -7.11 19.88 1.46
N HIS A 294 -7.21 20.88 2.32
CA HIS A 294 -6.32 22.03 2.38
C HIS A 294 -5.48 21.97 3.67
N SER A 295 -4.17 22.06 3.49
CA SER A 295 -3.20 21.97 4.57
C SER A 295 -2.08 23.00 4.35
N ASP A 296 -1.26 23.19 5.37
CA ASP A 296 -0.17 24.16 5.37
C ASP A 296 0.84 23.88 4.24
N ASN A 297 1.03 22.61 3.82
CA ASN A 297 1.96 22.25 2.74
C ASN A 297 1.31 22.14 1.34
N GLY A 298 0.00 22.37 1.21
CA GLY A 298 -0.65 22.33 -0.11
C GLY A 298 -2.12 21.96 -0.13
N VAL A 299 -2.62 21.62 -1.33
CA VAL A 299 -4.02 21.23 -1.56
C VAL A 299 -4.11 19.90 -2.31
N ALA A 300 -4.78 18.92 -1.71
CA ALA A 300 -5.12 17.65 -2.34
C ALA A 300 -6.56 17.70 -2.84
N ARG A 301 -6.75 17.77 -4.16
CA ARG A 301 -8.08 17.90 -4.80
C ARG A 301 -8.58 16.56 -5.31
N ASN A 302 -9.91 16.42 -5.39
CA ASN A 302 -10.58 15.28 -6.03
C ASN A 302 -10.16 13.92 -5.44
N LEU A 303 -9.96 13.85 -4.12
CA LEU A 303 -9.73 12.59 -3.43
C LEU A 303 -11.02 11.79 -3.46
N ASP A 304 -11.06 10.72 -4.23
CA ASP A 304 -12.22 9.85 -4.31
C ASP A 304 -12.32 9.01 -3.03
N LEU A 305 -13.41 9.18 -2.28
CA LEU A 305 -13.69 8.41 -1.07
C LEU A 305 -14.42 7.09 -1.40
N THR A 306 -14.92 6.97 -2.63
CA THR A 306 -15.81 5.90 -3.08
C THR A 306 -15.31 5.25 -4.38
N PRO A 307 -14.03 4.83 -4.47
CA PRO A 307 -13.45 4.34 -5.72
C PRO A 307 -14.02 2.99 -6.18
N SER A 308 -14.66 2.24 -5.28
CA SER A 308 -15.29 0.94 -5.57
C SER A 308 -16.76 1.04 -5.96
N GLY A 309 -17.29 2.25 -6.13
CA GLY A 309 -18.71 2.51 -6.37
C GLY A 309 -19.36 3.25 -5.20
N TYR A 310 -20.69 3.34 -5.22
CA TYR A 310 -21.44 4.09 -4.20
C TYR A 310 -21.19 3.53 -2.79
N VAL A 311 -21.30 4.42 -1.79
CA VAL A 311 -21.28 4.05 -0.38
C VAL A 311 -22.66 4.27 0.24
N ARG A 312 -23.09 3.32 1.07
CA ARG A 312 -24.27 3.47 1.93
C ARG A 312 -23.86 4.13 3.24
N LEU A 313 -24.60 5.17 3.63
CA LEU A 313 -24.34 6.02 4.78
C LEU A 313 -25.58 6.11 5.65
N GLU A 314 -25.44 5.89 6.96
CA GLU A 314 -26.54 5.96 7.92
C GLU A 314 -26.45 7.25 8.73
N HIS A 315 -27.50 8.07 8.71
CA HIS A 315 -27.51 9.34 9.42
C HIS A 315 -27.50 9.10 10.94
N GLY A 316 -26.55 9.73 11.63
CA GLY A 316 -26.28 9.52 13.06
C GLY A 316 -25.04 8.66 13.34
N GLU A 317 -24.49 8.00 12.31
CA GLU A 317 -23.27 7.20 12.41
C GLU A 317 -22.05 7.94 11.84
N ALA A 318 -20.86 7.37 12.07
CA ALA A 318 -19.61 7.84 11.47
C ALA A 318 -19.11 6.85 10.42
N ARG A 319 -18.62 7.37 9.29
CA ARG A 319 -17.99 6.57 8.24
C ARG A 319 -16.56 7.03 7.98
N SER A 320 -15.63 6.09 7.90
CA SER A 320 -14.22 6.37 7.66
C SER A 320 -13.78 5.90 6.28
N PHE A 321 -12.84 6.64 5.69
CA PHE A 321 -12.28 6.38 4.37
C PHE A 321 -10.76 6.60 4.42
N VAL A 322 -10.00 5.67 3.86
CA VAL A 322 -8.55 5.82 3.67
C VAL A 322 -8.28 6.33 2.27
N VAL A 323 -7.64 7.48 2.18
CA VAL A 323 -7.20 8.10 0.92
C VAL A 323 -5.68 8.26 0.92
N THR A 324 -5.14 8.52 -0.27
CA THR A 324 -3.69 8.64 -0.44
C THR A 324 -3.30 9.90 -1.19
N HIS A 325 -2.10 10.42 -0.89
CA HIS A 325 -1.51 11.56 -1.59
C HIS A 325 0.02 11.39 -1.73
N PRO A 326 0.66 11.82 -2.83
CA PRO A 326 2.13 11.73 -3.00
C PRO A 326 2.93 12.49 -1.94
N LEU A 327 2.43 13.65 -1.53
CA LEU A 327 3.15 14.56 -0.63
C LEU A 327 2.55 14.49 0.77
N ASP A 328 3.39 14.70 1.78
CA ASP A 328 2.92 14.92 3.15
C ASP A 328 2.30 16.33 3.26
N MET A 329 0.99 16.34 3.35
CA MET A 329 0.18 17.54 3.43
C MET A 329 0.45 18.37 4.68
N GLY A 330 0.87 17.76 5.80
CA GLY A 330 0.93 18.46 7.08
C GLY A 330 -0.42 18.49 7.82
N PRO A 331 -0.55 19.36 8.85
CA PRO A 331 -1.80 19.58 9.59
C PRO A 331 -2.92 20.12 8.69
N VAL A 332 -4.06 19.46 8.66
CA VAL A 332 -5.19 19.84 7.80
C VAL A 332 -5.98 20.98 8.44
N ARG A 333 -6.19 22.07 7.70
CA ARG A 333 -6.91 23.27 8.18
C ARG A 333 -8.35 23.33 7.68
N ARG A 334 -8.60 22.76 6.51
CA ARG A 334 -9.90 22.83 5.85
C ARG A 334 -10.12 21.61 4.97
N ALA A 335 -11.33 21.08 5.01
CA ALA A 335 -11.78 20.01 4.13
C ALA A 335 -13.06 20.44 3.40
N GLU A 336 -13.18 20.10 2.14
CA GLU A 336 -14.39 20.23 1.36
C GLU A 336 -14.88 18.83 0.99
N LEU A 337 -16.16 18.55 1.23
CA LEU A 337 -16.81 17.29 0.86
C LEU A 337 -17.81 17.55 -0.25
N TYR A 338 -17.66 16.84 -1.37
CA TYR A 338 -18.62 16.75 -2.46
C TYR A 338 -19.46 15.49 -2.33
N TRP A 339 -20.77 15.60 -2.55
CA TRP A 339 -21.74 14.51 -2.47
C TRP A 339 -22.54 14.40 -3.77
N GLU A 340 -22.74 13.17 -4.25
CA GLU A 340 -23.66 12.87 -5.35
C GLU A 340 -24.48 11.63 -5.02
N TYR A 341 -25.80 11.80 -4.90
CA TYR A 341 -26.74 10.73 -4.59
C TYR A 341 -26.86 9.73 -5.74
N ASP A 342 -26.88 8.44 -5.41
CA ASP A 342 -27.01 7.35 -6.39
C ASP A 342 -28.41 6.71 -6.35
N MET A 343 -29.15 6.86 -7.46
CA MET A 343 -30.46 6.24 -7.67
C MET A 343 -30.28 4.90 -8.38
N ASP A 344 -30.46 3.80 -7.64
CA ASP A 344 -30.39 2.45 -8.20
C ASP A 344 -31.80 1.91 -8.49
N VAL A 345 -32.12 1.75 -9.78
CA VAL A 345 -33.42 1.22 -10.24
C VAL A 345 -33.70 -0.22 -9.79
N LEU A 346 -32.66 -0.98 -9.43
CA LEU A 346 -32.79 -2.34 -8.90
C LEU A 346 -33.01 -2.36 -7.38
N GLN A 347 -32.89 -1.21 -6.70
CA GLN A 347 -33.15 -1.04 -5.28
C GLN A 347 -34.32 -0.08 -5.06
N PRO A 348 -35.57 -0.58 -4.93
CA PRO A 348 -36.76 0.28 -4.87
C PRO A 348 -36.75 1.34 -3.76
N ARG A 349 -35.94 1.14 -2.71
CA ARG A 349 -35.77 2.10 -1.59
C ARG A 349 -34.80 3.25 -1.89
N SER A 350 -34.02 3.21 -2.97
CA SER A 350 -33.16 4.32 -3.43
C SER A 350 -33.78 5.13 -4.59
N LEU A 351 -34.96 4.74 -5.07
CA LEU A 351 -35.68 5.46 -6.12
C LEU A 351 -36.24 6.78 -5.60
N CYS A 352 -35.74 7.89 -6.14
CA CYS A 352 -36.04 9.23 -5.65
C CYS A 352 -36.86 10.05 -6.67
N PHE A 353 -38.19 9.86 -6.71
CA PHE A 353 -39.05 10.49 -7.74
C PHE A 353 -39.70 11.82 -7.34
N PHE A 354 -40.16 11.99 -6.09
CA PHE A 354 -40.86 13.23 -5.67
C PHE A 354 -40.72 13.60 -4.17
N TRP A 355 -40.38 12.65 -3.28
CA TRP A 355 -40.46 12.83 -1.81
C TRP A 355 -39.36 12.07 -1.05
N CYS A 356 -38.11 12.29 -1.42
CA CYS A 356 -36.94 11.60 -0.90
C CYS A 356 -35.89 12.64 -0.61
N ASN A 357 -35.30 12.57 0.57
CA ASN A 357 -34.25 13.50 0.96
C ASN A 357 -32.91 12.94 0.48
N ASP A 358 -32.44 13.40 -0.66
CA ASP A 358 -31.15 13.03 -1.27
C ASP A 358 -29.96 13.78 -0.64
N HIS A 359 -30.21 14.56 0.41
CA HIS A 359 -29.21 15.34 1.10
C HIS A 359 -28.36 14.49 2.06
N LEU A 360 -27.07 14.83 2.11
CA LEU A 360 -26.15 14.33 3.12
C LEU A 360 -26.02 15.36 4.24
N TYR A 361 -26.28 14.94 5.48
CA TYR A 361 -26.15 15.80 6.65
C TYR A 361 -24.87 15.44 7.40
N VAL A 362 -23.91 16.36 7.46
CA VAL A 362 -22.59 16.11 8.06
C VAL A 362 -22.37 17.05 9.23
N SER A 363 -22.16 16.51 10.43
CA SER A 363 -21.87 17.30 11.63
C SER A 363 -20.47 17.88 11.60
N HIS A 364 -19.47 17.02 11.39
CA HIS A 364 -18.06 17.38 11.34
C HIS A 364 -17.24 16.31 10.61
N VAL A 365 -16.01 16.66 10.27
CA VAL A 365 -15.05 15.79 9.60
C VAL A 365 -13.78 15.73 10.43
N GLN A 366 -13.18 14.55 10.55
CA GLN A 366 -11.86 14.37 11.15
C GLN A 366 -10.91 13.85 10.09
N VAL A 367 -9.71 14.43 10.01
CA VAL A 367 -8.67 13.94 9.09
C VAL A 367 -7.46 13.54 9.91
N GLN A 368 -7.24 12.23 10.02
CA GLN A 368 -6.08 11.67 10.70
C GLN A 368 -4.98 11.39 9.70
N ARG A 369 -3.81 11.96 9.95
CA ARG A 369 -2.54 11.59 9.29
C ARG A 369 -1.87 10.49 10.10
N LEU A 370 -1.10 9.65 9.41
CA LEU A 370 -0.24 8.69 10.06
C LEU A 370 1.23 9.06 9.89
N ASP A 371 1.91 9.30 11.02
CA ASP A 371 3.32 9.65 11.06
C ASP A 371 4.14 8.47 11.58
N MET A 372 4.82 7.78 10.67
CA MET A 372 5.88 6.83 11.02
C MET A 372 7.15 7.27 10.31
N GLU A 373 8.17 7.63 11.07
CA GLU A 373 9.48 7.99 10.53
C GLU A 373 10.27 6.72 10.18
N LEU A 374 11.04 6.78 9.08
CA LEU A 374 11.99 5.74 8.74
C LEU A 374 13.08 5.66 9.83
N PRO A 375 13.61 4.47 10.15
CA PRO A 375 14.75 4.36 11.04
C PRO A 375 15.94 5.14 10.46
N GLY A 376 16.33 6.23 11.11
CA GLY A 376 17.48 7.04 10.71
C GLY A 376 18.80 6.32 10.98
N ASP A 377 19.71 6.39 10.01
CA ASP A 377 21.12 6.04 10.15
C ASP A 377 21.73 6.93 11.25
N GLN A 378 22.23 6.32 12.33
CA GLN A 378 22.79 6.91 13.57
C GLN A 378 21.80 7.62 14.53
N ASP A 379 21.26 6.90 15.51
CA ASP A 379 21.84 6.80 16.87
C ASP A 379 20.97 5.88 17.74
N ALA A 380 21.57 4.85 18.30
CA ALA A 380 20.93 3.88 19.19
C ALA A 380 20.71 4.53 20.57
N GLY A 381 19.74 5.43 20.70
CA GLY A 381 19.63 6.17 21.95
C GLY A 381 18.58 7.26 22.09
N ALA A 382 17.49 7.27 21.33
CA ALA A 382 16.39 8.20 21.61
C ALA A 382 15.02 7.56 21.38
N ARG A 383 14.34 7.23 22.48
CA ARG A 383 12.89 6.93 22.49
C ARG A 383 12.14 8.18 22.02
N GLY A 384 11.88 8.28 20.72
CA GLY A 384 10.91 9.21 20.16
C GLY A 384 9.53 8.89 20.70
N LYS A 385 9.03 9.73 21.62
CA LYS A 385 7.64 9.70 22.10
C LYS A 385 6.72 10.02 20.91
N ARG A 386 6.16 8.98 20.29
CA ARG A 386 5.10 9.13 19.27
C ARG A 386 3.78 9.41 19.99
N ASN A 387 3.51 10.68 20.26
CA ASN A 387 2.20 11.12 20.71
C ASN A 387 1.23 11.07 19.52
N VAL A 388 0.21 10.24 19.61
CA VAL A 388 -0.94 10.32 18.71
C VAL A 388 -1.72 11.57 19.12
N GLU A 389 -1.45 12.70 18.49
CA GLU A 389 -2.33 13.86 18.64
C GLU A 389 -3.73 13.46 18.12
N PRO A 390 -4.80 13.73 18.87
CA PRO A 390 -6.15 13.50 18.37
C PRO A 390 -6.35 14.35 17.12
N ALA A 391 -6.83 13.72 16.03
CA ALA A 391 -7.05 14.40 14.77
C ALA A 391 -7.99 15.61 14.99
N PRO A 392 -7.62 16.82 14.53
CA PRO A 392 -8.42 18.00 14.74
C PRO A 392 -9.80 17.83 14.08
N GLN A 393 -10.82 18.30 14.80
CA GLN A 393 -12.19 18.30 14.32
C GLN A 393 -12.40 19.47 13.37
N LEU A 394 -12.86 19.19 12.16
CA LEU A 394 -13.22 20.19 11.15
C LEU A 394 -14.73 20.39 11.16
N CYS A 395 -15.18 21.60 11.47
CA CYS A 395 -16.59 21.94 11.63
C CYS A 395 -17.10 22.92 10.57
N THR A 396 -18.41 22.94 10.39
CA THR A 396 -19.07 23.87 9.49
C THR A 396 -19.11 25.28 10.06
N VAL A 397 -19.17 26.29 9.19
CA VAL A 397 -19.32 27.69 9.60
C VAL A 397 -20.80 28.02 9.59
N GLY A 398 -21.39 28.24 10.78
CA GLY A 398 -22.80 28.62 10.89
C GLY A 398 -23.37 28.43 12.28
N SER A 399 -24.67 28.71 12.43
CA SER A 399 -25.44 28.45 13.65
C SER A 399 -26.02 27.04 13.71
N ARG A 400 -26.06 26.32 12.59
CA ARG A 400 -26.51 24.93 12.52
C ARG A 400 -25.38 24.00 12.96
N GLU A 401 -25.73 22.95 13.68
CA GLU A 401 -24.77 21.93 14.16
C GLU A 401 -24.29 20.95 13.05
N TYR A 402 -24.76 21.15 11.82
CA TYR A 402 -24.44 20.30 10.67
C TYR A 402 -24.49 21.07 9.35
N ALA A 403 -23.74 20.58 8.36
CA ALA A 403 -23.84 20.95 6.95
C ALA A 403 -24.94 20.13 6.29
N ASP A 404 -25.71 20.82 5.45
CA ASP A 404 -26.77 20.25 4.62
C ASP A 404 -26.26 20.25 3.17
N ILE A 405 -25.87 19.08 2.67
CA ILE A 405 -25.23 18.91 1.36
C ILE A 405 -26.23 18.27 0.40
N ALA A 406 -26.81 19.07 -0.50
CA ALA A 406 -27.67 18.57 -1.57
C ALA A 406 -26.86 17.69 -2.56
N SER A 407 -27.54 16.83 -3.32
CA SER A 407 -26.86 16.05 -4.37
C SER A 407 -26.17 16.97 -5.39
N ARG A 408 -24.96 16.57 -5.80
CA ARG A 408 -24.05 17.31 -6.70
C ARG A 408 -23.60 18.67 -6.15
N SER A 409 -23.49 18.78 -4.83
CA SER A 409 -22.99 19.99 -4.16
C SER A 409 -21.87 19.68 -3.17
N SER A 410 -21.20 20.73 -2.70
CA SER A 410 -20.11 20.64 -1.74
C SER A 410 -20.41 21.41 -0.45
N ALA A 411 -19.84 20.96 0.66
CA ALA A 411 -19.75 21.76 1.89
C ALA A 411 -18.31 21.80 2.42
N THR A 412 -17.99 22.90 3.10
CA THR A 412 -16.65 23.18 3.62
C THR A 412 -16.61 23.15 5.14
N PHE A 413 -15.56 22.54 5.69
CA PHE A 413 -15.31 22.33 7.11
C PHE A 413 -13.94 22.91 7.47
N TYR A 414 -13.83 23.55 8.63
CA TYR A 414 -12.65 24.30 9.08
C TYR A 414 -12.20 23.87 10.47
N ASP A 415 -10.90 23.97 10.73
CA ASP A 415 -10.19 23.70 11.99
C ASP A 415 -10.51 24.71 13.12
N ASN A 416 -11.74 25.21 13.19
CA ASN A 416 -12.16 26.18 14.20
C ASN A 416 -13.63 26.01 14.59
N CYS A 417 -13.92 24.91 15.28
CA CYS A 417 -15.26 24.55 15.75
C CYS A 417 -15.88 25.52 16.78
N GLY A 418 -15.13 26.51 17.27
CA GLY A 418 -15.55 27.39 18.37
C GLY A 418 -15.82 28.85 18.01
N ALA A 419 -15.35 29.36 16.88
CA ALA A 419 -15.35 30.81 16.63
C ALA A 419 -16.70 31.44 16.19
N SER A 420 -17.78 30.65 16.02
CA SER A 420 -19.10 31.20 15.67
C SER A 420 -20.03 31.44 16.87
N LYS A 421 -19.63 31.05 18.09
CA LYS A 421 -20.43 31.30 19.31
C LYS A 421 -19.91 32.53 20.09
N GLY A 422 -20.19 33.73 19.54
CA GLY A 422 -20.40 34.96 20.33
C GLY A 422 -19.33 36.06 20.29
N SER A 423 -19.64 37.20 19.66
CA SER A 423 -19.76 38.50 20.35
C SER A 423 -20.31 39.56 19.38
N ARG A 424 -21.58 39.94 19.55
CA ARG A 424 -22.02 41.29 19.16
C ARG A 424 -21.71 42.18 20.36
N HIS A 425 -20.49 42.74 20.40
CA HIS A 425 -20.29 43.92 21.23
C HIS A 425 -20.97 45.08 20.52
N TYR A 426 -22.11 45.52 21.07
CA TYR A 426 -22.60 46.87 20.85
C TYR A 426 -21.54 47.83 21.40
N THR A 427 -20.86 48.55 20.51
CA THR A 427 -20.22 49.80 20.87
C THR A 427 -21.29 50.87 20.86
N GLU A 428 -21.87 51.16 22.02
CA GLU A 428 -22.53 52.44 22.28
C GLU A 428 -21.44 53.52 22.23
N THR A 429 -21.51 54.36 21.21
CA THR A 429 -20.87 55.66 21.16
C THR A 429 -21.59 56.58 22.13
N ASN A 430 -20.96 56.92 23.26
CA ASN A 430 -21.32 58.11 24.01
C ASN A 430 -20.84 59.33 23.24
N GLU A 431 -21.78 60.18 22.82
CA GLU A 431 -21.54 61.57 22.45
C GLU A 431 -21.38 62.39 23.73
N ASP A 432 -20.22 63.02 23.90
CA ASP A 432 -20.01 64.09 24.87
C ASP A 432 -20.53 65.42 24.29
N THR A 433 -21.39 66.10 25.03
CA THR A 433 -21.61 67.56 24.99
C THR A 433 -21.19 68.15 26.32
#